data_AF-A0A351KVS2-F1
#
_entry.id   AF-A0A351KVS2-F1
#
_cell.length_a   1.000
_cell.length_b   1.000
_cell.length_c   1.000
_cell.angle_alpha   90.00
_cell.angle_beta   90.00
_cell.angle_gamma   90.00
#
_symmetry.space_group_name_H-M   'P 1'
#
loop_
_entity.id
_entity.type
_entity.pdbx_description
1 polymer ?
#
loop_
_entity_poly.entity_id
_entity_poly.type
_entity_poly.pdbx_seq_one_letter_code
_entity_poly.pdbx_strand_id
1 'polypeptide(L)' 'SNHYLGNGGNLELGVRIAQWLTRADSMIQIPKVKVPDRKIDLSSLQSASIAIIFLILLPVLLLGAGAWIWYRRRNR' A
#
# COMPACT_ATOMS: atom_id res chain seq x y z
N SER A 1 39.55 2.21 25.40
CA SER A 1 39.05 1.54 24.18
C SER A 1 37.54 1.76 24.08
N ASN A 2 37.07 2.63 23.17
CA ASN A 2 35.63 2.87 22.95
C ASN A 2 35.33 2.84 21.43
N HIS A 3 35.74 1.77 20.76
CA HIS A 3 35.77 1.69 19.29
C HIS A 3 34.42 1.26 18.64
N TYR A 4 33.39 0.93 19.43
CA TYR A 4 32.18 0.27 18.88
C TYR A 4 30.86 0.98 19.21
N LEU A 5 30.89 2.14 19.85
CA LEU A 5 29.68 2.91 20.18
C LEU A 5 29.01 3.52 18.93
N GLY A 6 29.76 3.74 17.84
CA GLY A 6 29.25 4.29 16.59
C GLY A 6 28.92 3.26 15.50
N ASN A 7 29.14 1.97 15.73
CA ASN A 7 28.98 0.95 14.69
C ASN A 7 27.70 0.12 14.91
N GLY A 8 26.78 0.15 13.93
CA GLY A 8 25.75 -0.89 13.75
C GLY A 8 24.63 -0.98 14.80
N GLY A 9 24.22 0.12 15.44
CA GLY A 9 23.04 0.10 16.34
C GLY A 9 23.30 -0.44 17.76
N ASN A 10 24.55 -0.78 18.10
CA ASN A 10 24.92 -1.28 19.43
C ASN A 10 24.66 -0.27 20.57
N LEU A 11 24.83 1.03 20.30
CA LEU A 11 24.46 2.08 21.25
C LEU A 11 22.95 2.12 21.49
N GLU A 12 22.14 1.99 20.44
CA GLU A 12 20.69 1.95 20.55
C GLU A 12 20.23 0.73 21.35
N LEU A 13 20.84 -0.44 21.11
CA LEU A 13 20.59 -1.66 21.87
C LEU A 13 20.94 -1.49 23.36
N GLY A 14 22.11 -0.91 23.68
CA GLY A 14 22.53 -0.66 25.06
C GLY A 14 21.56 0.28 25.81
N VAL A 15 21.10 1.35 25.17
CA VAL A 15 20.11 2.27 25.74
C VAL A 15 18.77 1.59 25.98
N ARG A 16 18.31 0.74 25.04
CA ARG A 16 17.05 -0.03 25.19
C ARG A 16 17.10 -1.05 26.34
N ILE A 17 18.23 -1.73 26.53
CA ILE A 17 18.42 -2.69 27.65
C ILE A 17 18.38 -1.95 29.00
N ALA A 18 19.03 -0.79 29.10
CA ALA A 18 19.00 0.02 30.33
C ALA A 18 17.59 0.54 30.65
N GLN A 19 16.83 0.98 29.64
CA GLN A 19 15.42 1.38 29.78
C GLN A 19 14.54 0.21 30.23
N TRP A 20 14.77 -1.00 29.71
CA TRP A 20 14.02 -2.20 30.09
C TRP A 20 14.30 -2.62 31.54
N LEU A 21 15.56 -2.61 31.98
CA LEU A 21 15.96 -2.96 33.35
C LEU A 21 15.40 -1.99 34.39
N THR A 22 15.21 -0.73 34.02
CA THR A 22 14.67 0.31 34.91
C THR A 22 13.14 0.30 34.97
N ARG A 23 12.46 -0.63 34.27
CA ARG A 23 11.00 -0.63 34.09
C ARG A 23 10.48 0.75 33.65
N ALA A 24 11.30 1.47 32.87
CA ALA A 24 10.89 2.69 32.21
C ALA A 24 10.03 2.32 30.99
N ASP A 25 8.92 1.64 31.27
CA ASP A 25 7.98 1.07 30.29
C ASP A 25 7.06 2.16 29.73
N SER A 26 7.38 3.44 29.97
CA SER A 26 6.67 4.58 29.41
C SER A 26 6.97 4.67 27.93
N MET A 27 6.23 3.87 27.17
CA MET A 27 6.10 3.96 25.73
C MET A 27 7.39 3.62 24.98
N ILE A 28 7.71 2.32 24.92
CA ILE A 28 8.53 1.79 23.81
C ILE A 28 7.73 2.08 22.52
N GLN A 29 7.93 3.27 21.94
CA GLN A 29 7.46 3.58 20.61
C GLN A 29 8.24 2.68 19.66
N ILE A 30 7.66 1.52 19.34
CA ILE A 30 8.08 0.73 18.18
C ILE A 30 7.84 1.67 16.99
N PRO A 31 8.89 2.16 16.31
CA PRO A 31 8.69 2.96 15.12
C PRO A 31 7.90 2.07 14.17
N LYS A 32 6.70 2.50 13.76
CA LYS A 32 6.03 1.84 12.64
C LYS A 32 7.01 1.98 11.48
N VAL A 33 7.64 0.88 11.08
CA VAL A 33 8.41 0.82 9.85
C VAL A 33 7.46 1.34 8.79
N LYS A 34 7.70 2.56 8.31
CA LYS A 34 6.94 3.11 7.20
C LYS A 34 7.38 2.28 6.01
N VAL A 35 6.65 1.20 5.74
CA VAL A 35 6.81 0.44 4.50
C VAL A 35 6.66 1.47 3.39
N PRO A 36 7.73 1.79 2.64
CA PRO A 36 7.71 2.88 1.66
C PRO A 36 6.65 2.64 0.57
N ASP A 37 6.32 1.36 0.37
CA ASP A 37 5.54 0.87 -0.77
C ASP A 37 4.02 0.85 -0.49
N ARG A 38 3.48 1.98 -0.05
CA ARG A 38 2.01 2.16 0.09
C ARG A 38 1.41 3.14 -0.91
N LYS A 39 2.22 3.66 -1.82
CA LYS A 39 1.77 4.62 -2.83
C LYS A 39 1.92 4.01 -4.20
N ILE A 40 0.80 3.91 -4.89
CA ILE A 40 0.79 3.59 -6.32
C ILE A 40 0.81 4.94 -7.03
N ASP A 41 2.01 5.37 -7.42
CA ASP A 41 2.19 6.58 -8.21
C ASP A 41 1.87 6.26 -9.68
N LEU A 42 0.61 6.51 -10.05
CA LEU A 42 0.17 6.37 -11.44
C LEU A 42 0.50 7.64 -12.21
N SER A 43 1.09 7.49 -13.40
CA SER A 43 1.21 8.61 -14.33
C SER A 43 -0.18 9.11 -14.74
N SER A 44 -0.28 10.37 -15.17
CA SER A 44 -1.54 10.94 -15.64
C SER A 44 -2.20 10.11 -16.74
N LEU A 45 -1.39 9.50 -17.63
CA LEU A 45 -1.88 8.63 -18.71
C LEU A 45 -2.44 7.30 -18.19
N GLN A 46 -1.80 6.69 -17.18
CA GLN A 46 -2.29 5.46 -16.57
C GLN A 46 -3.63 5.70 -15.85
N SER A 47 -3.71 6.78 -15.09
CA SER A 47 -4.95 7.17 -14.39
C SER A 47 -6.08 7.47 -15.37
N ALA A 48 -5.80 8.22 -16.45
CA ALA A 48 -6.78 8.51 -17.49
C ALA A 48 -7.26 7.24 -18.21
N SER A 49 -6.35 6.31 -18.52
CA SER A 49 -6.70 5.03 -19.15
C SER A 49 -7.64 4.20 -18.27
N ILE A 50 -7.35 4.09 -16.97
CA ILE A 50 -8.22 3.37 -16.02
C ILE A 50 -9.60 4.02 -15.98
N ALA A 51 -9.67 5.35 -15.90
CA ALA A 51 -10.93 6.08 -15.89
C ALA A 51 -11.74 5.83 -17.18
N ILE A 52 -11.11 5.86 -18.36
CA ILE A 52 -11.78 5.60 -19.64
C ILE A 52 -12.30 4.17 -19.72
N ILE A 53 -11.49 3.19 -19.33
CA ILE A 53 -11.91 1.78 -19.34
C ILE A 53 -13.11 1.57 -18.42
N PHE A 54 -13.06 2.13 -17.21
CA PHE A 54 -14.09 1.91 -16.21
C PHE A 54 -15.38 2.69 -16.49
N LEU A 55 -15.27 3.96 -16.91
CA LEU A 55 -16.42 4.83 -17.11
C LEU A 55 -17.06 4.72 -18.50
N ILE A 56 -16.31 4.26 -19.51
CA ILE A 56 -16.79 4.20 -20.90
C ILE A 56 -16.82 2.77 -21.41
N LEU A 57 -15.67 2.09 -21.46
CA LEU A 57 -15.58 0.78 -22.10
C LEU A 57 -16.45 -0.27 -21.40
N LEU A 58 -16.39 -0.32 -20.06
CA LEU A 58 -17.13 -1.29 -19.27
C LEU A 58 -18.67 -1.10 -19.39
N PRO A 59 -19.24 0.11 -19.25
CA PRO A 59 -20.66 0.32 -19.50
C PRO A 59 -21.10 -0.03 -20.92
N VAL A 60 -20.30 0.33 -21.93
CA VAL A 60 -20.61 0.00 -23.33
C VAL A 60 -20.63 -1.51 -23.55
N LEU A 61 -19.67 -2.25 -22.99
CA LEU A 61 -19.65 -3.71 -23.06
C LEU A 61 -20.86 -4.33 -22.37
N LEU A 62 -21.25 -3.84 -21.20
CA LEU A 62 -22.43 -4.34 -20.48
C LEU A 62 -23.72 -4.08 -21.25
N LEU A 63 -23.89 -2.87 -21.79
CA LEU A 63 -25.04 -2.51 -22.62
C LEU A 63 -25.08 -3.35 -23.91
N GLY A 64 -23.94 -3.49 -24.57
CA GLY A 64 -23.79 -4.31 -25.78
C GLY A 64 -24.12 -5.78 -25.53
N ALA A 65 -23.64 -6.35 -24.43
CA ALA A 65 -23.96 -7.72 -24.02
C ALA A 65 -25.46 -7.88 -23.71
N GLY A 66 -26.05 -6.93 -22.99
CA GLY A 66 -27.49 -6.91 -22.70
C GLY A 66 -28.33 -6.84 -23.97
N ALA A 67 -28.00 -5.93 -24.89
CA ALA A 67 -28.66 -5.78 -26.18
C ALA A 67 -28.52 -7.04 -27.05
N TRP A 68 -27.33 -7.64 -27.08
CA TRP A 68 -27.07 -8.90 -27.80
C TRP A 68 -27.94 -10.04 -27.26
N ILE A 69 -27.99 -10.21 -25.93
CA ILE A 69 -28.80 -11.24 -25.29
C ILE A 69 -30.28 -11.01 -25.59
N TRP A 70 -30.76 -9.77 -25.48
CA TRP A 70 -32.14 -9.40 -25.81
C TRP A 70 -32.50 -9.74 -27.25
N TYR A 71 -31.64 -9.36 -28.21
CA TYR A 71 -31.83 -9.66 -29.63
C TYR A 71 -31.89 -11.17 -29.89
N ARG A 72 -30.95 -11.93 -29.31
CA ARG A 72 -30.92 -13.39 -29.44
C ARG A 72 -32.16 -14.07 -28.85
N ARG A 73 -32.72 -13.54 -27.76
CA ARG A 73 -33.94 -14.06 -27.14
C ARG A 73 -35.19 -13.73 -27.94
N ARG A 74 -35.23 -12.60 -28.64
CA ARG A 74 -36.37 -12.20 -29.47
C ARG A 74 -36.51 -13.03 -30.75
N ASN A 75 -35.40 -13.60 -31.24
CA ASN A 75 -35.37 -14.49 -32.41
C ASN A 75 -35.53 -15.98 -32.06
N ARG A 76 -35.90 -16.31 -30.82
CA ARG A 76 -36.42 -17.63 -30.43
C ARG A 76 -37.91 -17.52 -30.20
#